data_AF-A0A6C0HWL5-F1
#
_entry.id   AF-A0A6C0HWL5-F1
#
_cell.length_a   1.000
_cell.length_b   1.000
_cell.length_c   1.000
_cell.angle_alpha   90.00
_cell.angle_beta   90.00
_cell.angle_gamma   90.00
#
_symmetry.space_group_name_H-M   'P 1'
#
loop_
_entity.id
_entity.type
_entity.pdbx_description
1 polymer ?
#
loop_
_entity_poly.entity_id
_entity_poly.type
_entity_poly.pdbx_seq_one_letter_code
_entity_poly.pdbx_strand_id
1 'polypeptide(L)'
;MDTLIKDTNQPLLLIYNILKNTSIIDDDKLIATKIFFQYHILIAVKYNLLLVDNLKNYKKTYLFIEDVYHILSKQLNILPHLIKLNKSYKDNNYKSFWNLEIELLILYFKNLHTKFLCLFDGSKGFLFLHLKLKGMKEGNHYHYEQLLERLKKTFDLFKKPFFDEYKIVLLTFYQFIELKFENMIKYTEYIFNKINSILVNNINYLVLYDNYRMQLYNLLYNNSDINININNVDSDIDTDDIILINNN
;
A
#
# COMPACT_ATOMS: atom_id res chain seq x y z
N MET A 1 33.07 12.62 -10.98
CA MET A 1 31.87 13.26 -10.42
C MET A 1 31.15 12.32 -9.46
N ASP A 2 30.95 11.05 -9.86
CA ASP A 2 30.29 10.03 -9.04
C ASP A 2 30.94 9.79 -7.66
N THR A 3 32.23 9.43 -7.62
CA THR A 3 32.99 9.25 -6.37
C THR A 3 32.99 10.50 -5.48
N LEU A 4 33.02 11.70 -6.08
CA LEU A 4 33.01 12.97 -5.34
C LEU A 4 31.67 13.21 -4.63
N ILE A 5 30.54 12.92 -5.29
CA ILE A 5 29.20 13.16 -4.72
C ILE A 5 28.84 12.03 -3.75
N LYS A 6 29.25 10.80 -4.02
CA LYS A 6 29.01 9.66 -3.14
C LYS A 6 29.73 9.80 -1.79
N ASP A 7 31.01 10.12 -1.82
CA ASP A 7 31.89 10.00 -0.64
C ASP A 7 32.09 11.32 0.12
N THR A 8 31.44 12.41 -0.31
CA THR A 8 31.58 13.71 0.37
C THR A 8 30.89 13.72 1.74
N ASN A 9 31.56 14.35 2.72
CA ASN A 9 30.99 14.62 4.04
C ASN A 9 29.96 15.78 4.03
N GLN A 10 29.87 16.54 2.93
CA GLN A 10 28.96 17.69 2.78
C GLN A 10 28.18 17.63 1.47
N PRO A 11 27.34 16.58 1.28
CA PRO A 11 26.66 16.33 0.01
C PRO A 11 25.65 17.44 -0.34
N LEU A 12 24.98 18.03 0.66
CA LEU A 12 24.02 19.12 0.45
C LEU A 12 24.70 20.40 -0.06
N LEU A 13 25.84 20.78 0.52
CA LEU A 13 26.59 21.96 0.10
C LEU A 13 27.11 21.77 -1.33
N LEU A 14 27.62 20.57 -1.63
CA LEU A 14 28.12 20.21 -2.95
C LEU A 14 27.01 20.33 -4.00
N ILE A 15 25.84 19.71 -3.78
CA ILE A 15 24.76 19.75 -4.78
C ILE A 15 24.21 21.17 -4.93
N TYR A 16 24.09 21.94 -3.83
CA TYR A 16 23.66 23.35 -3.91
C TYR A 16 24.61 24.18 -4.78
N ASN A 17 25.91 24.03 -4.60
CA ASN A 17 26.91 24.75 -5.39
C ASN A 17 26.84 24.35 -6.87
N ILE A 18 26.62 23.07 -7.17
CA ILE A 18 26.45 22.59 -8.56
C ILE A 18 25.20 23.19 -9.19
N LEU A 19 24.06 23.15 -8.49
CA LEU A 19 22.78 23.65 -8.99
C LEU A 19 22.78 25.16 -9.17
N LYS A 20 23.44 25.92 -8.29
CA LYS A 20 23.53 27.39 -8.36
C LYS A 20 24.54 27.88 -9.40
N ASN A 21 25.56 27.09 -9.73
CA ASN A 21 26.62 27.54 -10.61
C ASN A 21 26.12 27.69 -12.06
N THR A 22 26.09 28.93 -12.55
CA THR A 22 25.61 29.25 -13.91
C THR A 22 26.50 28.73 -15.03
N SER A 23 27.76 28.40 -14.74
CA SER A 23 28.71 27.88 -15.74
C SER A 23 28.49 26.41 -16.09
N ILE A 24 27.77 25.66 -15.26
CA ILE A 24 27.52 24.23 -15.48
C ILE A 24 26.29 24.09 -16.39
N ILE A 25 26.36 23.25 -17.42
CA ILE A 25 25.23 22.99 -18.31
C ILE A 25 24.15 22.13 -17.62
N ASP A 26 22.91 22.17 -18.10
CA ASP A 26 21.78 21.44 -17.50
C ASP A 26 22.02 19.93 -17.43
N ASP A 27 22.64 19.34 -18.46
CA ASP A 27 22.92 17.89 -18.49
C ASP A 27 23.89 17.45 -17.37
N ASP A 28 24.94 18.23 -17.11
CA ASP A 28 25.88 17.95 -16.02
C ASP A 28 25.24 18.14 -14.65
N LYS A 29 24.34 19.14 -14.50
CA LYS A 29 23.53 19.32 -13.29
C LYS A 29 22.61 18.13 -13.07
N LEU A 30 21.94 17.66 -14.12
CA LEU A 30 21.06 16.50 -14.06
C LEU A 30 21.81 15.26 -13.60
N ILE A 31 22.99 14.98 -14.18
CA ILE A 31 23.84 13.85 -13.78
C ILE A 31 24.23 13.96 -12.30
N ALA A 32 24.71 15.12 -11.87
CA ALA A 32 25.07 15.36 -10.47
C ALA A 32 23.89 15.14 -9.51
N THR A 33 22.72 15.62 -9.92
CA THR A 33 21.48 15.52 -9.14
C THR A 33 21.00 14.08 -9.05
N LYS A 34 21.04 13.31 -10.15
CA LYS A 34 20.77 11.87 -10.15
C LYS A 34 21.66 11.13 -9.15
N ILE A 35 22.97 11.34 -9.22
CA ILE A 35 23.93 10.72 -8.30
C ILE A 35 23.66 11.15 -6.86
N PHE A 36 23.35 12.42 -6.62
CA PHE A 36 22.99 12.90 -5.29
C PHE A 36 21.75 12.17 -4.74
N PHE A 37 20.69 12.01 -5.51
CA PHE A 37 19.51 11.26 -5.05
C PHE A 37 19.79 9.76 -4.89
N GLN A 38 20.66 9.15 -5.70
CA GLN A 38 21.02 7.73 -5.54
C GLN A 38 21.68 7.44 -4.19
N TYR A 39 22.57 8.32 -3.72
CA TYR A 39 23.36 8.08 -2.50
C TYR A 39 22.85 8.83 -1.27
N HIS A 40 22.16 9.95 -1.46
CA HIS A 40 21.79 10.88 -0.39
C HIS A 40 20.29 11.19 -0.36
N ILE A 41 19.43 10.25 -0.79
CA ILE A 41 17.97 10.45 -0.84
C ILE A 41 17.36 10.94 0.48
N LEU A 42 17.87 10.45 1.63
CA LEU A 42 17.38 10.86 2.94
C LEU A 42 17.66 12.35 3.22
N ILE A 43 18.80 12.85 2.75
CA ILE A 43 19.15 14.28 2.83
C ILE A 43 18.22 15.08 1.91
N ALA A 44 17.98 14.58 0.70
CA ALA A 44 17.08 15.22 -0.26
C ALA A 44 15.62 15.29 0.22
N VAL A 45 15.15 14.28 0.94
CA VAL A 45 13.82 14.30 1.58
C VAL A 45 13.76 15.37 2.67
N LYS A 46 14.85 15.55 3.43
CA LYS A 46 14.91 16.54 4.52
C LYS A 46 15.04 17.98 3.99
N TYR A 47 15.70 18.19 2.85
CA TYR A 47 15.96 19.50 2.28
C TYR A 47 15.47 19.55 0.84
N ASN A 48 14.40 20.31 0.60
CA ASN A 48 13.78 20.42 -0.71
C ASN A 48 14.69 21.18 -1.70
N LEU A 49 15.28 20.45 -2.65
CA LEU A 49 16.15 21.01 -3.69
C LEU A 49 15.43 21.94 -4.67
N LEU A 50 14.08 21.90 -4.74
CA LEU A 50 13.30 22.85 -5.55
C LEU A 50 13.43 24.30 -5.08
N LEU A 51 13.97 24.52 -3.87
CA LEU A 51 14.20 25.85 -3.29
C LEU A 51 15.50 26.51 -3.79
N VAL A 52 16.29 25.84 -4.65
CA VAL A 52 17.50 26.44 -5.21
C VAL A 52 17.14 27.53 -6.22
N ASP A 53 17.66 28.74 -5.99
CA ASP A 53 17.49 29.88 -6.89
C ASP A 53 17.91 29.53 -8.32
N ASN A 54 17.17 30.04 -9.31
CA ASN A 54 17.42 29.82 -10.75
C ASN A 54 17.33 28.36 -11.24
N LEU A 55 16.95 27.39 -10.39
CA LEU A 55 16.80 25.99 -10.81
C LEU A 55 15.82 25.83 -11.98
N LYS A 56 14.76 26.64 -12.02
CA LYS A 56 13.75 26.65 -13.10
C LYS A 56 14.34 26.96 -14.49
N ASN A 57 15.53 27.57 -14.56
CA ASN A 57 16.22 27.84 -15.81
C ASN A 57 16.86 26.56 -16.40
N TYR A 58 17.00 25.51 -15.59
CA TYR A 58 17.56 24.20 -15.95
C TYR A 58 16.41 23.20 -16.07
N LYS A 59 15.70 23.24 -17.20
CA LYS A 59 14.43 22.52 -17.39
C LYS A 59 14.55 21.01 -17.11
N LYS A 60 15.60 20.33 -17.59
CA LYS A 60 15.75 18.88 -17.39
C LYS A 60 15.99 18.55 -15.92
N THR A 61 16.91 19.26 -15.28
CA THR A 61 17.21 19.08 -13.85
C THR A 61 16.00 19.39 -12.99
N TYR A 62 15.28 20.48 -13.26
CA TYR A 62 14.08 20.87 -12.53
C TYR A 62 12.98 19.80 -12.61
N LEU A 63 12.64 19.35 -13.82
CA LEU A 63 11.61 18.32 -14.02
C LEU A 63 11.99 17.01 -13.33
N PHE A 64 13.26 16.60 -13.42
CA PHE A 64 13.75 15.42 -12.72
C PHE A 64 13.55 15.54 -11.20
N ILE A 65 13.91 16.67 -10.59
CA ILE A 65 13.75 16.89 -9.15
C ILE A 65 12.26 16.86 -8.78
N GLU A 66 11.41 17.50 -9.57
CA GLU A 66 9.96 17.51 -9.39
C GLU A 66 9.37 16.10 -9.42
N ASP A 67 9.74 15.29 -10.43
CA ASP A 67 9.32 13.90 -10.56
C ASP A 67 9.75 13.04 -9.37
N VAL A 68 10.99 13.21 -8.90
CA VAL A 68 11.51 12.51 -7.72
C VAL A 68 10.66 12.85 -6.49
N TYR A 69 10.44 14.14 -6.20
CA TYR A 69 9.65 14.55 -5.04
C TYR A 69 8.18 14.13 -5.15
N HIS A 70 7.60 14.15 -6.34
CA HIS A 70 6.25 13.68 -6.58
C HIS A 70 6.12 12.17 -6.27
N ILE A 71 7.06 11.33 -6.72
CA ILE A 71 7.07 9.90 -6.41
C ILE A 71 7.26 9.66 -4.91
N LEU A 72 8.21 10.37 -4.28
CA LEU A 72 8.43 10.29 -2.83
C LEU A 72 7.18 10.69 -2.03
N SER A 73 6.48 11.75 -2.46
CA SER A 73 5.22 12.16 -1.83
C SER A 73 4.15 11.07 -1.92
N LYS A 74 4.05 10.37 -3.06
CA LYS A 74 3.12 9.24 -3.21
C LYS A 74 3.46 8.08 -2.28
N GLN A 75 4.75 7.75 -2.12
CA GLN A 75 5.19 6.74 -1.16
C GLN A 75 4.88 7.14 0.28
N LEU A 76 5.10 8.42 0.65
CA LEU A 76 4.79 8.95 1.97
C LEU A 76 3.31 8.85 2.30
N ASN A 77 2.42 9.05 1.33
CA ASN A 77 0.97 8.92 1.52
C ASN A 77 0.54 7.46 1.81
N ILE A 78 1.28 6.46 1.30
CA ILE A 78 1.00 5.04 1.54
C ILE A 78 1.56 4.57 2.89
N LEU A 79 2.64 5.18 3.37
CA LEU A 79 3.39 4.74 4.54
C LEU A 79 2.53 4.56 5.81
N PRO A 80 1.58 5.45 6.17
CA PRO A 80 0.70 5.24 7.32
C PRO A 80 -0.12 3.95 7.23
N HIS A 81 -0.57 3.57 6.03
CA HIS A 81 -1.32 2.34 5.79
C HIS A 81 -0.43 1.09 5.98
N LEU A 82 0.82 1.13 5.51
CA LEU A 82 1.78 0.04 5.71
C LEU A 82 2.19 -0.10 7.18
N ILE A 83 2.36 1.01 7.91
CA ILE A 83 2.61 1.00 9.36
C ILE A 83 1.43 0.37 10.10
N LYS A 84 0.21 0.76 9.73
CA LYS A 84 -1.02 0.18 10.29
C LYS A 84 -1.11 -1.32 10.02
N LEU A 85 -0.88 -1.73 8.78
CA LEU A 85 -0.82 -3.13 8.37
C LEU A 85 0.25 -3.91 9.16
N ASN A 86 1.43 -3.34 9.39
CA ASN A 86 2.47 -4.01 10.19
C ASN A 86 1.98 -4.28 11.63
N LYS A 87 1.37 -3.27 12.26
CA LYS A 87 0.81 -3.39 13.61
C LYS A 87 -0.27 -4.47 13.71
N SER A 88 -1.14 -4.61 12.70
CA SER A 88 -2.24 -5.60 12.74
C SER A 88 -1.79 -7.06 12.72
N TYR A 89 -0.53 -7.35 12.35
CA TYR A 89 0.01 -8.73 12.29
C TYR A 89 1.22 -8.95 13.21
N LYS A 90 1.41 -8.07 14.21
CA LYS A 90 2.62 -8.04 15.05
C LYS A 90 2.79 -9.26 15.96
N ASP A 91 1.70 -9.89 16.41
CA ASP A 91 1.73 -11.01 17.37
C ASP A 91 1.93 -12.39 16.74
N ASN A 92 1.97 -12.50 15.41
CA ASN A 92 2.09 -13.80 14.73
C ASN A 92 3.54 -14.38 14.70
N ASN A 93 4.40 -14.08 15.69
CA ASN A 93 5.81 -14.54 15.75
C ASN A 93 6.69 -14.12 14.55
N TYR A 94 6.49 -12.93 14.01
CA TYR A 94 6.95 -12.59 12.65
C TYR A 94 7.81 -11.32 12.55
N LYS A 95 8.87 -11.20 13.37
CA LYS A 95 9.94 -10.22 13.11
C LYS A 95 10.62 -10.45 11.74
N SER A 96 10.60 -11.68 11.23
CA SER A 96 11.15 -12.05 9.92
C SER A 96 10.19 -11.83 8.73
N PHE A 97 8.88 -11.74 8.96
CA PHE A 97 7.88 -11.60 7.88
C PHE A 97 7.96 -10.25 7.20
N TRP A 98 8.06 -9.19 7.99
CA TRP A 98 8.18 -7.82 7.47
C TRP A 98 9.57 -7.53 6.87
N ASN A 99 10.49 -8.49 6.96
CA ASN A 99 11.78 -8.44 6.27
C ASN A 99 11.75 -9.15 4.92
N LEU A 100 10.61 -9.76 4.53
CA LEU A 100 10.46 -10.35 3.21
C LEU A 100 10.48 -9.26 2.13
N GLU A 101 10.91 -9.66 0.94
CA GLU A 101 10.75 -8.85 -0.26
C GLU A 101 9.27 -8.54 -0.49
N ILE A 102 8.99 -7.35 -1.04
CA ILE A 102 7.62 -6.87 -1.16
C ILE A 102 6.74 -7.76 -2.05
N GLU A 103 7.33 -8.37 -3.07
CA GLU A 103 6.66 -9.35 -3.95
C GLU A 103 6.17 -10.57 -3.17
N LEU A 104 6.99 -11.06 -2.22
CA LEU A 104 6.64 -12.17 -1.34
C LEU A 104 5.57 -11.76 -0.32
N LEU A 105 5.61 -10.53 0.19
CA LEU A 105 4.54 -9.98 1.02
C LEU A 105 3.21 -9.92 0.26
N ILE A 106 3.22 -9.40 -0.98
CA ILE A 106 2.03 -9.34 -1.84
C ILE A 106 1.46 -10.75 -2.07
N LEU A 107 2.32 -11.73 -2.41
CA LEU A 107 1.91 -13.11 -2.62
C LEU A 107 1.29 -13.72 -1.34
N TYR A 108 1.91 -13.48 -0.20
CA TYR A 108 1.38 -13.92 1.08
C TYR A 108 -0.03 -13.37 1.33
N PHE A 109 -0.25 -12.06 1.14
CA PHE A 109 -1.55 -11.45 1.37
C PHE A 109 -2.61 -11.92 0.37
N LYS A 110 -2.25 -12.18 -0.89
CA LYS A 110 -3.13 -12.83 -1.86
C LYS A 110 -3.54 -14.24 -1.40
N ASN A 111 -2.59 -15.03 -0.90
CA ASN A 111 -2.87 -16.37 -0.39
C ASN A 111 -3.72 -16.34 0.89
N LEU A 112 -3.46 -15.38 1.79
CA LEU A 112 -4.26 -15.13 2.99
C LEU A 112 -5.70 -14.76 2.61
N HIS A 113 -5.88 -13.93 1.59
CA HIS A 113 -7.18 -13.54 1.05
C HIS A 113 -7.93 -14.73 0.48
N THR A 114 -7.30 -15.55 -0.37
CA THR A 114 -7.89 -16.80 -0.86
C THR A 114 -8.30 -17.72 0.28
N LYS A 115 -7.44 -17.94 1.27
CA LYS A 115 -7.74 -18.77 2.43
C LYS A 115 -8.93 -18.23 3.22
N PHE A 116 -9.01 -16.92 3.40
CA PHE A 116 -10.15 -16.26 4.04
C PHE A 116 -11.43 -16.44 3.23
N LEU A 117 -11.40 -16.22 1.91
CA LEU A 117 -12.55 -16.43 1.02
C LEU A 117 -13.07 -17.87 1.11
N CYS A 118 -12.18 -18.87 1.13
CA CYS A 118 -12.57 -20.28 1.28
C CYS A 118 -13.33 -20.59 2.58
N LEU A 119 -13.16 -19.81 3.66
CA LEU A 119 -13.98 -19.95 4.88
C LEU A 119 -15.46 -19.62 4.60
N PHE A 120 -15.72 -18.75 3.62
CA PHE A 120 -17.03 -18.23 3.25
C PHE A 120 -17.47 -18.67 1.84
N ASP A 121 -16.70 -19.50 1.13
CA ASP A 121 -17.05 -19.99 -0.21
C ASP A 121 -16.73 -21.49 -0.36
N GLY A 122 -17.34 -22.30 0.51
CA GLY A 122 -17.14 -23.74 0.56
C GLY A 122 -18.09 -24.55 -0.33
N SER A 123 -18.71 -23.98 -1.36
CA SER A 123 -19.68 -24.73 -2.18
C SER A 123 -19.28 -24.86 -3.64
N LYS A 124 -19.39 -26.08 -4.17
CA LYS A 124 -19.34 -26.34 -5.62
C LYS A 124 -20.32 -25.38 -6.32
N GLY A 125 -19.80 -24.45 -7.14
CA GLY A 125 -20.63 -23.61 -8.00
C GLY A 125 -20.38 -22.09 -7.97
N PHE A 126 -19.32 -21.58 -7.34
CA PHE A 126 -18.98 -20.13 -7.36
C PHE A 126 -20.11 -19.20 -6.89
N LEU A 127 -21.02 -19.71 -6.05
CA LEU A 127 -22.10 -18.91 -5.47
C LEU A 127 -21.69 -18.53 -4.05
N PHE A 128 -21.40 -17.25 -3.84
CA PHE A 128 -20.99 -16.74 -2.54
C PHE A 128 -21.97 -17.16 -1.43
N LEU A 129 -21.46 -17.63 -0.30
CA LEU A 129 -22.30 -18.10 0.80
C LEU A 129 -23.24 -17.03 1.35
N HIS A 130 -22.92 -15.73 1.26
CA HIS A 130 -23.87 -14.67 1.65
C HIS A 130 -25.19 -14.74 0.85
N LEU A 131 -25.13 -15.14 -0.42
CA LEU A 131 -26.32 -15.41 -1.25
C LEU A 131 -27.06 -16.67 -0.78
N LYS A 132 -26.33 -17.69 -0.28
CA LYS A 132 -26.95 -18.89 0.32
C LYS A 132 -27.56 -18.60 1.69
N LEU A 133 -26.93 -17.75 2.50
CA LEU A 133 -27.42 -17.33 3.83
C LEU A 133 -28.74 -16.56 3.71
N LYS A 134 -28.88 -15.68 2.71
CA LYS A 134 -30.15 -15.00 2.37
C LYS A 134 -31.29 -15.96 2.02
N GLY A 135 -30.98 -17.18 1.59
CA GLY A 135 -31.97 -18.24 1.30
C GLY A 135 -32.25 -19.20 2.46
N MET A 136 -31.57 -19.05 3.62
CA MET A 136 -31.75 -19.95 4.76
C MET A 136 -33.00 -19.58 5.58
N LYS A 137 -33.80 -20.59 5.94
CA LYS A 137 -34.96 -20.45 6.83
C LYS A 137 -34.57 -20.81 8.27
N GLU A 138 -35.23 -20.17 9.25
CA GLU A 138 -35.07 -20.48 10.68
C GLU A 138 -35.36 -21.97 10.97
N GLY A 139 -34.62 -22.55 11.93
CA GLY A 139 -34.93 -23.87 12.52
C GLY A 139 -33.88 -24.99 12.35
N ASN A 140 -32.75 -24.76 11.66
CA ASN A 140 -31.74 -25.80 11.44
C ASN A 140 -30.50 -25.59 12.34
N HIS A 141 -30.32 -26.40 13.38
CA HIS A 141 -29.18 -26.32 14.32
C HIS A 141 -27.82 -26.33 13.62
N TYR A 142 -27.70 -27.09 12.54
CA TYR A 142 -26.50 -27.19 11.71
C TYR A 142 -26.02 -25.83 11.15
N HIS A 143 -26.93 -24.88 10.91
CA HIS A 143 -26.57 -23.56 10.38
C HIS A 143 -25.88 -22.67 11.42
N TYR A 144 -26.25 -22.79 12.70
CA TYR A 144 -25.63 -22.03 13.78
C TYR A 144 -24.18 -22.45 14.02
N GLU A 145 -23.92 -23.76 14.07
CA GLU A 145 -22.58 -24.31 14.27
C GLU A 145 -21.62 -23.88 13.15
N GLN A 146 -22.09 -23.88 11.90
CA GLN A 146 -21.28 -23.44 10.77
C GLN A 146 -20.94 -21.95 10.81
N LEU A 147 -21.88 -21.08 11.21
CA LEU A 147 -21.60 -19.64 11.36
C LEU A 147 -20.54 -19.41 12.44
N LEU A 148 -20.71 -20.08 13.58
CA LEU A 148 -19.78 -19.98 14.70
C LEU A 148 -18.38 -20.50 14.35
N GLU A 149 -18.30 -21.65 13.67
CA GLU A 149 -17.05 -22.26 13.24
C GLU A 149 -16.29 -21.34 12.28
N ARG A 150 -17.00 -20.70 11.34
CA ARG A 150 -16.38 -19.73 10.41
C ARG A 150 -15.82 -18.53 11.15
N LEU A 151 -16.61 -17.92 12.05
CA LEU A 151 -16.17 -16.78 12.85
C LEU A 151 -14.94 -17.13 13.71
N LYS A 152 -14.91 -18.34 14.31
CA LYS A 152 -13.75 -18.86 15.04
C LYS A 152 -12.53 -19.00 14.12
N LYS A 153 -12.67 -19.65 12.96
CA LYS A 153 -11.58 -19.78 11.98
C LYS A 153 -11.08 -18.43 11.47
N THR A 154 -11.97 -17.47 11.27
CA THR A 154 -11.61 -16.08 10.92
C THR A 154 -10.82 -15.42 12.03
N PHE A 155 -11.28 -15.52 13.29
CA PHE A 155 -10.53 -15.01 14.43
C PHE A 155 -9.15 -15.66 14.54
N ASP A 156 -9.05 -16.97 14.33
CA ASP A 156 -7.78 -17.68 14.36
C ASP A 156 -6.84 -17.29 13.22
N LEU A 157 -7.37 -16.89 12.08
CA LEU A 157 -6.58 -16.47 10.93
C LEU A 157 -5.93 -15.10 11.14
N PHE A 158 -6.65 -14.14 11.74
CA PHE A 158 -6.21 -12.75 11.86
C PHE A 158 -5.71 -12.37 13.26
N LYS A 159 -6.20 -13.07 14.29
CA LYS A 159 -5.96 -12.81 15.71
C LYS A 159 -6.42 -11.43 16.17
N LYS A 160 -6.52 -11.25 17.48
CA LYS A 160 -7.07 -10.06 18.12
C LYS A 160 -6.44 -8.72 17.65
N PRO A 161 -5.11 -8.59 17.48
CA PRO A 161 -4.49 -7.32 17.07
C PRO A 161 -5.02 -6.77 15.75
N PHE A 162 -5.39 -7.65 14.82
CA PHE A 162 -5.98 -7.25 13.56
C PHE A 162 -7.34 -6.57 13.76
N PHE A 163 -8.21 -7.17 14.57
CA PHE A 163 -9.53 -6.60 14.84
C PHE A 163 -9.42 -5.28 15.61
N ASP A 164 -8.51 -5.20 16.57
CA ASP A 164 -8.28 -3.98 17.37
C ASP A 164 -7.75 -2.83 16.48
N GLU A 165 -6.75 -3.08 15.65
CA GLU A 165 -6.13 -2.06 14.77
C GLU A 165 -7.11 -1.56 13.69
N TYR A 166 -7.93 -2.44 13.12
CA TYR A 166 -8.95 -2.06 12.14
C TYR A 166 -10.30 -1.69 12.75
N LYS A 167 -10.41 -1.66 14.09
CA LYS A 167 -11.64 -1.30 14.82
C LYS A 167 -12.85 -2.13 14.37
N ILE A 168 -12.65 -3.43 14.15
CA ILE A 168 -13.72 -4.37 13.81
C ILE A 168 -14.38 -4.82 15.11
N VAL A 169 -15.69 -4.61 15.23
CA VAL A 169 -16.43 -4.96 16.45
C VAL A 169 -16.57 -6.46 16.55
N LEU A 170 -16.06 -7.04 17.64
CA LEU A 170 -16.20 -8.45 17.97
C LEU A 170 -17.26 -8.64 19.06
N LEU A 171 -18.24 -9.50 18.80
CA LEU A 171 -19.16 -10.01 19.81
C LEU A 171 -18.50 -11.17 20.57
N THR A 172 -18.77 -11.22 21.88
CA THR A 172 -18.50 -12.43 22.67
C THR A 172 -19.41 -13.57 22.21
N PHE A 173 -19.05 -14.81 22.58
CA PHE A 173 -19.87 -15.98 22.30
C PHE A 173 -21.32 -15.81 22.78
N TYR A 174 -21.51 -15.34 24.01
CA TYR A 174 -22.84 -15.13 24.61
C TYR A 174 -23.64 -14.06 23.86
N GLN A 175 -23.01 -12.92 23.56
CA GLN A 175 -23.66 -11.86 22.78
C GLN A 175 -24.07 -12.33 21.38
N PHE A 176 -23.30 -13.22 20.76
CA PHE A 176 -23.64 -13.75 19.44
C PHE A 176 -24.82 -14.71 19.47
N ILE A 177 -24.86 -15.66 20.41
CA ILE A 177 -25.95 -16.65 20.50
C ILE A 177 -27.29 -16.04 20.96
N GLU A 178 -27.27 -14.88 21.62
CA GLU A 178 -28.47 -14.12 22.01
C GLU A 178 -29.11 -13.37 20.82
N LEU A 179 -28.41 -13.24 19.69
CA LEU A 179 -28.97 -12.59 18.51
C LEU A 179 -30.08 -13.45 17.88
N LYS A 180 -31.06 -12.78 17.29
CA LYS A 180 -31.96 -13.44 16.32
C LYS A 180 -31.15 -13.96 15.13
N PHE A 181 -31.59 -15.06 14.51
CA PHE A 181 -30.88 -15.71 13.40
C PHE A 181 -30.53 -14.74 12.26
N GLU A 182 -31.48 -13.89 11.86
CA GLU A 182 -31.24 -12.84 10.85
C GLU A 182 -30.08 -11.91 11.23
N ASN A 183 -29.97 -11.54 12.51
CA ASN A 183 -28.90 -10.68 13.00
C ASN A 183 -27.56 -11.41 13.11
N MET A 184 -27.56 -12.73 13.37
CA MET A 184 -26.35 -13.55 13.28
C MET A 184 -25.79 -13.58 11.86
N ILE A 185 -26.67 -13.70 10.86
CA ILE A 185 -26.30 -13.61 9.44
C ILE A 185 -25.71 -12.23 9.14
N LYS A 186 -26.42 -11.16 9.47
CA LYS A 186 -25.96 -9.78 9.24
C LYS A 186 -24.61 -9.50 9.91
N TYR A 187 -24.40 -10.00 11.12
CA TYR A 187 -23.11 -9.86 11.81
C TYR A 187 -21.99 -10.63 11.10
N THR A 188 -22.27 -11.85 10.64
CA THR A 188 -21.30 -12.65 9.88
C THR A 188 -20.94 -11.98 8.55
N GLU A 189 -21.93 -11.42 7.84
CA GLU A 189 -21.73 -10.63 6.62
C GLU A 189 -20.92 -9.36 6.89
N TYR A 190 -21.18 -8.67 8.00
CA TYR A 190 -20.41 -7.51 8.45
C TYR A 190 -18.92 -7.86 8.63
N ILE A 191 -18.62 -8.93 9.37
CA ILE A 191 -17.24 -9.40 9.58
C ILE A 191 -16.60 -9.74 8.23
N PHE A 192 -17.32 -10.48 7.37
CA PHE A 192 -16.82 -10.85 6.05
C PHE A 192 -16.45 -9.62 5.21
N ASN A 193 -17.38 -8.69 5.04
CA ASN A 193 -17.21 -7.50 4.21
C ASN A 193 -16.08 -6.61 4.72
N LYS A 194 -15.98 -6.40 6.04
CA LYS A 194 -14.91 -5.59 6.64
C LYS A 194 -13.55 -6.20 6.37
N ILE A 195 -13.36 -7.48 6.67
CA ILE A 195 -12.07 -8.15 6.49
C ILE A 195 -11.70 -8.23 5.01
N ASN A 196 -12.66 -8.56 4.14
CA ASN A 196 -12.43 -8.63 2.69
C ASN A 196 -11.92 -7.30 2.13
N SER A 197 -12.60 -6.19 2.48
CA SER A 197 -12.19 -4.85 2.06
C SER A 197 -10.80 -4.49 2.58
N ILE A 198 -10.48 -4.81 3.84
CA ILE A 198 -9.17 -4.55 4.42
C ILE A 198 -8.06 -5.30 3.67
N LEU A 199 -8.28 -6.59 3.36
CA LEU A 199 -7.30 -7.40 2.63
C LEU A 199 -7.03 -6.86 1.23
N VAL A 200 -8.09 -6.54 0.48
CA VAL A 200 -7.97 -5.95 -0.87
C VAL A 200 -7.18 -4.65 -0.80
N ASN A 201 -7.55 -3.75 0.12
CA ASN A 201 -6.85 -2.48 0.30
C ASN A 201 -5.37 -2.66 0.67
N ASN A 202 -5.06 -3.59 1.60
CA ASN A 202 -3.69 -3.87 2.00
C ASN A 202 -2.84 -4.41 0.83
N ILE A 203 -3.40 -5.30 0.01
CA ILE A 203 -2.74 -5.80 -1.21
C ILE A 203 -2.47 -4.63 -2.17
N ASN A 204 -3.47 -3.79 -2.41
CA ASN A 204 -3.35 -2.64 -3.30
C ASN A 204 -2.29 -1.65 -2.81
N TYR A 205 -2.23 -1.35 -1.51
CA TYR A 205 -1.19 -0.49 -0.94
C TYR A 205 0.21 -1.05 -1.12
N LEU A 206 0.41 -2.37 -0.95
CA LEU A 206 1.69 -3.01 -1.19
C LEU A 206 2.10 -2.92 -2.67
N VAL A 207 1.17 -3.20 -3.59
CA VAL A 207 1.40 -3.10 -5.04
C VAL A 207 1.74 -1.67 -5.44
N LEU A 208 0.99 -0.69 -4.96
CA LEU A 208 1.25 0.73 -5.25
C LEU A 208 2.61 1.17 -4.71
N TYR A 209 2.94 0.77 -3.49
CA TYR A 209 4.25 1.09 -2.91
C TYR A 209 5.39 0.49 -3.75
N ASP A 210 5.25 -0.76 -4.18
CA ASP A 210 6.26 -1.40 -5.04
C ASP A 210 6.37 -0.71 -6.40
N ASN A 211 5.24 -0.35 -7.01
CA ASN A 211 5.22 0.42 -8.27
C ASN A 211 5.98 1.75 -8.12
N TYR A 212 5.74 2.50 -7.05
CA TYR A 212 6.46 3.76 -6.81
C TYR A 212 7.94 3.53 -6.49
N ARG A 213 8.28 2.44 -5.77
CA ARG A 213 9.67 2.04 -5.54
C ARG A 213 10.38 1.77 -6.86
N MET A 214 9.74 1.03 -7.77
CA MET A 214 10.28 0.73 -9.09
C MET A 214 10.36 1.97 -9.99
N GLN A 215 9.36 2.87 -9.94
CA GLN A 215 9.41 4.14 -10.67
C GLN A 215 10.58 5.00 -10.19
N LEU A 216 10.77 5.13 -8.87
CA LEU A 216 11.91 5.85 -8.30
C LEU A 216 13.23 5.20 -8.71
N TYR A 217 13.33 3.88 -8.61
CA TYR A 217 14.52 3.14 -9.05
C TYR A 217 14.83 3.42 -10.53
N ASN A 218 13.86 3.30 -11.42
CA ASN A 218 14.04 3.58 -12.84
C ASN A 218 14.45 5.03 -13.09
N LEU A 219 13.82 5.99 -12.41
CA LEU A 219 14.15 7.41 -12.55
C LEU A 219 15.59 7.73 -12.12
N LEU A 220 16.06 7.06 -11.06
CA LEU A 220 17.40 7.27 -10.52
C LEU A 220 18.48 6.50 -11.31
N TYR A 221 18.22 5.27 -11.74
CA TYR A 221 19.26 4.35 -12.22
C TYR A 221 19.19 4.03 -13.73
N ASN A 222 18.07 4.30 -14.43
CA ASN A 222 18.06 4.15 -15.88
C ASN A 222 18.67 5.39 -16.56
N ASN A 223 19.68 5.12 -17.39
CA ASN A 223 20.39 6.11 -18.21
C ASN A 223 19.79 6.29 -19.61
N SER A 224 18.71 5.59 -19.93
CA SER A 224 18.00 5.76 -21.21
C SER A 224 16.99 6.90 -21.11
N ASP A 225 16.96 7.77 -22.11
CA ASP A 225 15.83 8.65 -22.41
C ASP A 225 14.62 7.75 -22.72
N ILE A 226 13.91 7.30 -21.68
CA ILE A 226 12.68 6.52 -21.86
C ILE A 226 11.58 7.55 -22.19
N ASN A 227 11.24 7.65 -23.47
CA ASN A 227 9.92 8.13 -23.88
C ASN A 227 8.89 7.19 -23.24
N ILE A 228 8.37 7.58 -22.08
CA ILE A 228 7.20 6.93 -21.49
C ILE A 228 6.04 7.26 -22.43
N ASN A 229 5.69 6.34 -23.31
CA ASN A 229 4.45 6.41 -24.05
C ASN A 229 3.35 6.11 -23.03
N ILE A 230 2.68 7.14 -22.52
CA ILE A 230 1.63 7.07 -21.48
C ILE A 230 0.36 6.36 -21.99
N ASN A 231 0.36 5.81 -23.21
CA ASN A 231 -0.85 5.38 -23.88
C ASN A 231 -1.39 3.99 -23.52
N ASN A 232 -0.86 3.27 -22.53
CA ASN A 232 -1.44 1.97 -22.11
C ASN A 232 -1.46 1.80 -20.58
N VAL A 233 -1.82 2.84 -19.83
CA VAL A 233 -2.54 2.59 -18.57
C VAL A 233 -4.00 2.61 -18.97
N ASP A 234 -4.61 1.43 -19.07
CA ASP A 234 -6.07 1.30 -19.14
C ASP A 234 -6.65 2.14 -17.99
N SER A 235 -7.19 3.28 -18.39
CA SER A 235 -7.88 4.24 -17.57
C SER A 235 -9.27 3.69 -17.26
N ASP A 236 -9.34 2.73 -16.34
CA ASP A 236 -10.60 2.35 -15.67
C ASP A 236 -10.58 2.80 -14.20
N ILE A 237 -9.95 3.96 -13.95
CA ILE A 237 -10.24 4.74 -12.77
C ILE A 237 -10.58 6.14 -13.27
N ASP A 238 -11.85 6.28 -13.64
CA ASP A 238 -12.46 7.59 -13.90
C ASP A 238 -12.22 8.48 -12.68
N THR A 239 -11.79 9.70 -12.96
CA THR A 239 -11.54 10.77 -12.00
C THR A 239 -12.76 11.17 -11.15
N ASP A 240 -13.92 10.55 -11.41
CA ASP A 240 -15.16 10.74 -10.66
C ASP A 240 -15.20 9.97 -9.32
N ASP A 241 -14.41 8.91 -9.16
CA ASP A 241 -14.38 8.13 -7.90
C ASP A 241 -13.64 8.84 -6.75
N ILE A 242 -12.80 9.83 -7.05
CA ILE A 242 -12.09 10.63 -6.04
C ILE A 242 -12.99 11.73 -5.44
N ILE A 243 -14.03 12.15 -6.17
CA ILE A 243 -14.94 13.22 -5.73
C ILE A 243 -15.95 12.70 -4.68
N LEU A 244 -16.24 11.40 -4.67
CA LEU A 244 -17.17 10.77 -3.73
C LEU A 244 -16.63 10.56 -2.31
N ILE A 245 -15.35 10.83 -2.04
CA ILE A 245 -14.78 10.73 -0.68
C ILE A 245 -14.86 12.06 0.10
N ASN A 246 -15.16 13.17 -0.57
CA ASN A 246 -15.19 14.50 0.07
C ASN A 246 -16.58 15.13 0.24
N ASN A 247 -17.68 14.45 -0.12
CA ASN A 247 -19.03 14.88 0.26
C ASN A 247 -19.98 13.68 0.40
N ASN A 248 -20.05 13.12 1.61
CA ASN A 248 -21.20 12.51 2.32
C ASN A 248 -20.73 11.43 3.31
#